data_AF-M1WW60-F1
#
_entry.id   AF-M1WW60-F1
#
_cell.length_a   1.000
_cell.length_b   1.000
_cell.length_c   1.000
_cell.angle_alpha   90.00
_cell.angle_beta   90.00
_cell.angle_gamma   90.00
#
_symmetry.space_group_name_H-M   'P 1'
#
loop_
_entity.id
_entity.type
_entity.pdbx_description
1 polymer ?
#
loop_
_entity_poly.entity_id
_entity_poly.type
_entity_poly.pdbx_seq_one_letter_code
_entity_poly.pdbx_strand_id
1 'polypeptide(L)'
;MQKVFFSLVLMVVLLVAGCSRPWVNPDIPDATQADYQFDKDSTDCGIVASEQYPLDQDRQLPIYKKCMESKGWILKDPSDGIPLRK
;
A
#
# COMPACT_ATOMS: atom_id res chain seq x y z
N MET A 1 15.77 18.19 34.04
CA MET A 1 16.20 17.59 32.76
C MET A 1 15.35 16.36 32.39
N GLN A 2 14.02 16.37 32.59
CA GLN A 2 13.16 15.19 32.34
C GLN A 2 12.13 15.41 31.21
N LYS A 3 11.86 16.67 30.86
CA LYS A 3 10.86 17.05 29.84
C LYS A 3 11.38 16.90 28.40
N VAL A 4 12.70 16.86 28.20
CA VAL A 4 13.32 16.84 26.85
C VAL A 4 13.36 15.43 26.26
N PHE A 5 13.50 14.40 27.12
CA PHE A 5 13.55 13.01 26.69
C PHE A 5 12.20 12.50 26.15
N PHE A 6 11.09 12.99 26.70
CA PHE A 6 9.75 12.55 26.30
C PHE A 6 9.39 13.00 24.87
N SER A 7 9.79 14.22 24.49
CA SER A 7 9.57 14.72 23.12
C SER A 7 10.38 13.98 22.07
N LEU A 8 11.59 13.51 22.41
CA LEU A 8 12.45 12.81 21.45
C LEU A 8 11.92 11.42 21.11
N VAL A 9 11.41 10.70 22.13
CA VAL A 9 10.81 9.37 21.94
C VAL A 9 9.54 9.44 21.09
N LEU A 10 8.71 10.46 21.29
CA LEU A 10 7.47 10.64 20.51
C LEU A 10 7.76 10.89 19.01
N MET A 11 8.84 11.62 18.70
CA MET A 11 9.23 11.93 17.33
C MET A 11 9.76 10.70 16.58
N VAL A 12 10.48 9.81 17.29
CA VAL A 12 10.97 8.55 16.72
C VAL A 12 9.82 7.60 16.38
N VAL A 13 8.77 7.53 17.21
CA VAL A 13 7.60 6.65 16.96
C VAL A 13 6.82 7.08 15.70
N LEU A 14 6.76 8.39 15.41
CA LEU A 14 6.11 8.90 14.20
C LEU A 14 6.90 8.62 12.91
N LEU A 15 8.23 8.46 13.00
CA LEU A 15 9.08 8.15 11.86
C LEU A 15 9.04 6.67 11.46
N VAL A 16 8.64 5.77 12.37
CA VAL A 16 8.45 4.33 12.09
C VAL A 16 7.05 3.97 11.62
N ALA A 17 6.14 4.94 11.50
CA ALA A 17 4.91 4.80 10.73
C ALA A 17 5.26 4.81 9.23
N GLY A 18 6.07 3.83 8.80
CA GLY A 18 6.37 3.60 7.40
C GLY A 18 5.06 3.41 6.64
N CYS A 19 4.96 4.08 5.49
CA CYS A 19 3.82 4.02 4.60
C CYS A 19 3.47 2.55 4.29
N SER A 20 2.56 1.96 5.05
CA SER A 20 2.11 0.61 4.78
C SER A 20 1.31 0.66 3.48
N ARG A 21 1.79 -0.08 2.48
CA ARG A 21 1.11 -0.20 1.19
C ARG A 21 -0.31 -0.71 1.44
N PRO A 22 -1.34 -0.16 0.77
CA PRO A 22 -2.71 -0.63 0.91
C PRO A 22 -2.94 -1.96 0.20
N TRP A 23 -1.92 -2.58 -0.39
CA TRP A 23 -2.01 -3.85 -1.10
C TRP A 23 -1.13 -4.91 -0.45
N VAL A 24 -1.61 -6.15 -0.43
CA VAL A 24 -0.86 -7.34 -0.01
C VAL A 24 -1.05 -8.48 -0.99
N ASN A 25 -0.01 -9.30 -1.16
CA ASN A 25 -0.08 -10.53 -1.93
C ASN A 25 0.30 -11.70 -1.01
N PRO A 26 -0.66 -12.53 -0.57
CA PRO A 26 -0.40 -13.60 0.39
C PRO A 26 0.50 -14.71 -0.17
N ASP A 27 0.64 -14.80 -1.49
CA ASP A 27 1.47 -15.81 -2.16
C ASP A 27 2.95 -15.41 -2.22
N ILE A 28 3.29 -14.18 -1.83
CA ILE A 28 4.67 -13.65 -1.81
C ILE A 28 5.08 -13.36 -0.36
N PRO A 29 5.65 -14.35 0.35
CA PRO A 29 5.96 -14.21 1.77
C PRO A 29 7.18 -13.31 2.06
N ASP A 30 8.08 -13.15 1.09
CA ASP A 30 9.25 -12.28 1.23
C ASP A 30 8.86 -10.82 0.93
N ALA A 31 9.08 -9.94 1.91
CA ALA A 31 8.68 -8.54 1.80
C ALA A 31 9.43 -7.79 0.69
N THR A 32 10.71 -8.06 0.48
CA THR A 32 11.50 -7.40 -0.58
C THR A 32 11.05 -7.84 -1.97
N GLN A 33 10.73 -9.13 -2.12
CA GLN A 33 10.15 -9.68 -3.34
C GLN A 33 8.75 -9.12 -3.59
N ALA A 34 7.91 -9.05 -2.56
CA ALA A 34 6.58 -8.46 -2.66
C ALA A 34 6.69 -6.99 -3.09
N ASP A 35 7.66 -6.26 -2.57
CA ASP A 35 7.89 -4.86 -2.91
C ASP A 35 8.26 -4.69 -4.39
N TYR A 36 9.23 -5.46 -4.87
CA TYR A 36 9.62 -5.47 -6.27
C TYR A 36 8.45 -5.87 -7.20
N GLN A 37 7.71 -6.91 -6.81
CA GLN A 37 6.61 -7.41 -7.62
C GLN A 37 5.44 -6.42 -7.64
N PHE A 38 5.17 -5.73 -6.54
CA PHE A 38 4.18 -4.67 -6.46
C PHE A 38 4.49 -3.54 -7.44
N ASP A 39 5.73 -3.05 -7.46
CA ASP A 39 6.12 -1.94 -8.32
C ASP A 39 5.97 -2.29 -9.81
N LYS A 40 6.34 -3.53 -10.16
CA LYS A 40 6.15 -4.08 -11.51
C LYS A 40 4.66 -4.17 -11.87
N ASP A 41 3.87 -4.84 -11.05
CA ASP A 41 2.46 -5.09 -11.32
C ASP A 41 1.63 -3.81 -11.35
N SER A 42 1.93 -2.88 -10.44
CA SER A 42 1.32 -1.55 -10.40
C SER A 42 1.60 -0.77 -11.69
N THR A 43 2.84 -0.84 -12.19
CA THR A 43 3.22 -0.20 -13.45
C THR A 43 2.46 -0.81 -14.63
N ASP A 44 2.47 -2.15 -14.75
CA ASP A 44 1.75 -2.87 -15.81
C ASP A 44 0.24 -2.53 -15.80
N CYS A 45 -0.38 -2.57 -14.63
CA CYS A 45 -1.80 -2.26 -14.47
C CYS A 45 -2.12 -0.78 -14.72
N GLY A 46 -1.19 0.12 -14.39
CA GLY A 46 -1.30 1.54 -14.70
C GLY A 46 -1.29 1.80 -16.21
N ILE A 47 -0.45 1.08 -16.96
CA ILE A 47 -0.40 1.15 -18.42
C ILE A 47 -1.73 0.64 -19.00
N VAL A 48 -2.21 -0.53 -18.59
CA VAL A 48 -3.49 -1.10 -19.08
C VAL A 48 -4.65 -0.13 -18.85
N ALA A 49 -4.73 0.46 -17.65
CA ALA A 49 -5.78 1.43 -17.34
C ALA A 49 -5.66 2.69 -18.24
N SER A 50 -4.45 3.19 -18.43
CA SER A 50 -4.18 4.40 -19.23
C SER A 50 -4.44 4.21 -20.72
N GLU A 51 -4.15 3.02 -21.26
CA GLU A 51 -4.45 2.66 -22.65
C GLU A 51 -5.96 2.59 -22.90
N GLN A 52 -6.72 2.04 -21.93
CA GLN A 52 -8.17 1.91 -22.05
C GLN A 52 -8.90 3.24 -21.86
N TYR A 53 -8.45 4.06 -20.91
CA TYR A 53 -9.03 5.36 -20.59
C TYR A 53 -7.96 6.45 -20.50
N PRO A 54 -7.51 7.00 -21.65
CA PRO A 54 -6.51 8.06 -21.64
C PRO A 54 -7.01 9.29 -20.88
N LEU A 55 -6.22 9.76 -19.91
CA LEU A 55 -6.45 10.98 -19.12
C LEU A 55 -7.69 10.99 -18.19
N ASP A 56 -8.43 9.89 -18.08
CA ASP A 56 -9.62 9.80 -17.24
C ASP A 56 -9.36 8.91 -16.02
N GLN A 57 -8.83 9.52 -14.96
CA GLN A 57 -8.41 8.80 -13.75
C GLN A 57 -9.56 8.06 -13.07
N ASP A 58 -10.77 8.61 -13.08
CA ASP A 58 -11.94 7.99 -12.46
C ASP A 58 -12.31 6.67 -13.14
N ARG A 59 -12.16 6.60 -14.46
CA ARG A 59 -12.34 5.35 -15.22
C ARG A 59 -11.12 4.44 -15.22
N GLN A 60 -9.91 4.99 -15.03
CA GLN A 60 -8.69 4.19 -14.88
C GLN A 60 -8.67 3.38 -13.57
N LEU A 61 -9.08 3.99 -12.46
CA LEU A 61 -9.05 3.38 -11.12
C LEU A 61 -9.70 1.98 -11.05
N PRO A 62 -10.94 1.74 -11.54
CA PRO A 62 -11.54 0.42 -11.49
C PRO A 62 -10.81 -0.61 -12.37
N ILE A 63 -10.22 -0.19 -13.50
CA ILE A 63 -9.43 -1.07 -14.38
C ILE A 63 -8.12 -1.47 -13.70
N TYR A 64 -7.42 -0.48 -13.12
CA TYR A 64 -6.23 -0.71 -12.32
C TYR A 64 -6.50 -1.68 -11.18
N LYS A 65 -7.56 -1.43 -10.39
CA LYS A 65 -7.94 -2.28 -9.25
C LYS A 65 -8.18 -3.73 -9.67
N LYS A 66 -8.99 -3.94 -10.72
CA LYS A 66 -9.29 -5.27 -11.24
C LYS A 66 -8.03 -5.99 -11.77
N CYS A 67 -7.12 -5.25 -12.40
CA CYS A 67 -5.84 -5.79 -12.86
C CYS A 67 -4.96 -6.25 -11.67
N MET A 68 -4.84 -5.42 -10.63
CA MET A 68 -4.09 -5.77 -9.42
C MET A 68 -4.68 -7.01 -8.72
N GLU A 69 -6.00 -7.06 -8.56
CA GLU A 69 -6.72 -8.22 -7.99
C GLU A 69 -6.47 -9.50 -8.79
N SER A 70 -6.44 -9.41 -10.13
CA SER A 70 -6.15 -10.56 -10.99
C SER A 70 -4.72 -11.11 -10.85
N LYS A 71 -3.80 -10.29 -10.36
CA LYS A 71 -2.40 -10.65 -10.07
C LYS A 71 -2.20 -11.14 -8.62
N GLY A 72 -3.29 -11.32 -7.86
CA GLY A 72 -3.26 -11.82 -6.48
C GLY A 72 -3.10 -10.73 -5.42
N TRP A 73 -3.13 -9.45 -5.80
CA TRP A 73 -3.08 -8.34 -4.85
C TRP A 73 -4.45 -8.09 -4.21
N ILE A 74 -4.47 -7.98 -2.88
CA ILE A 74 -5.66 -7.72 -2.09
C ILE A 74 -5.50 -6.34 -1.45
N LEU A 75 -6.50 -5.48 -1.64
CA LEU A 75 -6.54 -4.18 -0.98
C LEU A 75 -6.83 -4.40 0.52
N LYS A 76 -5.90 -4.02 1.39
CA LYS A 76 -6.09 -3.97 2.84
C LYS A 76 -7.24 -3.02 3.16
N ASP A 77 -8.16 -3.47 4.01
CA ASP A 77 -9.11 -2.57 4.61
C ASP A 77 -8.34 -1.69 5.62
N PRO A 78 -8.60 -0.37 5.69
CA PRO A 78 -8.05 0.46 6.76
C PRO A 78 -8.36 -0.08 8.18
N SER A 79 -9.34 -0.98 8.33
CA SER A 79 -9.68 -1.71 9.55
C SER A 79 -8.67 -2.82 9.92
N ASP A 80 -7.90 -3.33 8.96
CA ASP A 80 -7.04 -4.51 9.13
C ASP A 80 -5.76 -4.24 9.95
N GLY A 81 -5.57 -3.00 10.42
CA GLY A 81 -4.35 -2.55 11.10
C GLY A 81 -4.50 -2.05 12.54
N ILE A 82 -5.71 -1.94 13.09
CA ILE A 82 -5.92 -1.48 14.48
C ILE A 82 -6.66 -2.55 15.27
N PRO A 83 -6.01 -3.29 16.20
CA PRO A 83 -6.75 -3.99 17.23
C PRO A 83 -7.39 -2.93 18.13
N LEU A 84 -8.63 -2.53 17.83
CA LEU A 84 -9.48 -1.81 18.77
C LEU A 84 -9.77 -2.79 19.92
N ARG A 85 -8.94 -2.77 20.96
CA ARG A 85 -9.31 -3.36 22.25
C ARG A 85 -10.62 -2.70 22.68
N LYS A 86 -11.67 -3.52 22.79
CA LYS A 86 -12.88 -3.19 23.56
C LYS A 86 -12.52 -3.01 25.02
#